data_AF-A0A2M7F463-F1
#
_entry.id   AF-A0A2M7F463-F1
#
_cell.length_a   1.000
_cell.length_b   1.000
_cell.length_c   1.000
_cell.angle_alpha   90.00
_cell.angle_beta   90.00
_cell.angle_gamma   90.00
#
_symmetry.space_group_name_H-M   'P 1'
#
loop_
_entity.id
_entity.type
_entity.pdbx_description
1 polymer ?
#
loop_
_entity_poly.entity_id
_entity_poly.type
_entity_poly.pdbx_seq_one_letter_code
_entity_poly.pdbx_strand_id
1 'polypeptide(L)'
;MLSGAGFKQVFTMTGGIDVWNGLRASGAPDAGMAVFSDADTAEDLLALAWVLEEGSRKFYAGVSRSLKDDGAVKLFQQLTAAEEKHKESLVRLYGEISGSPLPVFSELEGSEGLMEGGIPVGAGLSWAKNKGAREILQFSMAMETNAYDLYLKMIPRMTDEKSARVFKTLAEEEKGHLDKLGKLLEQRV
;
A
#
# COMPACT_ATOMS: atom_id res chain seq x y z
N MET A 1 -23.48 -0.37 -14.98
CA MET A 1 -23.35 0.90 -15.74
C MET A 1 -24.04 2.03 -14.99
N LEU A 2 -23.49 3.25 -14.99
CA LEU A 2 -24.03 4.41 -14.25
C LEU A 2 -25.47 4.80 -14.66
N SER A 3 -25.87 4.50 -15.90
CA SER A 3 -27.25 4.67 -16.37
C SER A 3 -28.26 3.77 -15.63
N GLY A 4 -27.81 2.64 -15.08
CA GLY A 4 -28.62 1.75 -14.24
C GLY A 4 -28.62 2.13 -12.76
N ALA A 5 -27.84 3.13 -12.34
CA ALA A 5 -27.70 3.56 -10.95
C ALA A 5 -28.49 4.85 -10.64
N GLY A 6 -29.44 5.23 -11.50
CA GLY A 6 -30.32 6.38 -11.28
C GLY A 6 -29.75 7.74 -11.70
N PHE A 7 -28.58 7.78 -12.33
CA PHE A 7 -28.03 9.03 -12.90
C PHE A 7 -28.82 9.45 -14.13
N LYS A 8 -29.40 10.65 -14.09
CA LYS A 8 -30.28 11.19 -15.14
C LYS A 8 -29.54 11.64 -16.40
N GLN A 9 -28.26 11.99 -16.28
CA GLN A 9 -27.39 12.32 -17.40
C GLN A 9 -26.07 11.59 -17.23
N VAL A 10 -25.80 10.70 -18.19
CA VAL A 10 -24.54 9.96 -18.27
C VAL A 10 -23.96 10.26 -19.63
N PHE A 11 -22.80 10.92 -19.64
CA PHE A 11 -22.03 11.15 -20.86
C PHE A 11 -21.01 10.03 -20.99
N THR A 12 -20.94 9.41 -22.17
CA THR A 12 -19.95 8.40 -22.49
C THR A 12 -19.21 8.84 -23.73
N MET A 13 -17.89 8.75 -23.70
CA MET A 13 -17.05 9.07 -24.84
C MET A 13 -16.87 7.80 -25.67
N THR A 14 -17.28 7.83 -26.94
CA THR A 14 -17.16 6.70 -27.87
C THR A 14 -15.69 6.38 -28.09
N GLY A 15 -15.19 5.26 -27.56
CA GLY A 15 -13.77 4.86 -27.59
C GLY A 15 -13.01 5.04 -26.27
N GLY A 16 -13.64 5.54 -25.20
CA GLY A 16 -13.04 5.60 -23.86
C GLY A 16 -11.79 6.48 -23.77
N ILE A 17 -10.86 6.12 -22.87
CA ILE A 17 -9.61 6.87 -22.70
C ILE A 17 -8.70 6.81 -23.94
N ASP A 18 -8.85 5.78 -24.77
CA ASP A 18 -8.01 5.55 -25.94
C ASP A 18 -8.17 6.64 -27.00
N VAL A 19 -9.36 7.26 -27.07
CA VAL A 19 -9.66 8.38 -27.99
C VAL A 19 -9.57 9.76 -27.33
N TRP A 20 -9.17 9.83 -26.05
CA TRP A 20 -9.00 11.10 -25.35
C TRP A 20 -7.73 11.81 -25.84
N ASN A 21 -7.92 12.99 -26.45
CA ASN A 21 -6.85 13.85 -26.97
C ASN A 21 -6.53 15.05 -26.05
N GLY A 22 -7.13 15.10 -24.85
CA GLY A 22 -6.85 16.13 -23.85
C GLY A 22 -5.69 15.75 -22.93
N LEU A 23 -5.57 16.44 -21.79
CA LEU A 23 -4.59 16.10 -20.76
C LEU A 23 -4.87 14.69 -20.22
N ARG A 24 -3.87 13.81 -20.28
CA ARG A 24 -3.90 12.53 -19.58
C ARG A 24 -3.33 12.73 -18.17
N ALA A 25 -3.94 12.09 -17.17
CA ALA A 25 -3.34 12.04 -15.85
C ALA A 25 -2.00 11.31 -15.96
N SER A 26 -0.90 12.02 -15.74
CA SER A 26 0.40 11.42 -15.50
C SER A 26 0.57 11.25 -14.00
N GLY A 27 1.01 10.07 -13.53
CA GLY A 27 1.02 9.75 -12.11
C GLY A 27 2.13 8.78 -11.71
N ALA A 28 1.99 8.20 -10.52
CA ALA A 28 2.80 7.09 -10.07
C ALA A 28 2.61 5.85 -10.97
N PRO A 29 3.47 4.81 -10.86
CA PRO A 29 3.23 3.53 -11.52
C PRO A 29 1.82 3.00 -11.24
N ASP A 30 1.23 2.31 -12.23
CA ASP A 30 -0.11 1.74 -12.09
C ASP A 30 -0.15 0.79 -10.89
N ALA A 31 -0.94 1.17 -9.88
CA ALA A 31 -1.31 0.30 -8.79
C ALA A 31 -2.40 -0.67 -9.29
N GLY A 32 -2.21 -1.97 -9.06
CA GLY A 32 -3.13 -2.99 -9.51
C GLY A 32 -3.57 -3.89 -8.36
N MET A 33 -4.88 -4.22 -8.30
CA MET A 33 -5.41 -5.30 -7.46
C MET A 33 -4.98 -6.71 -7.92
N ALA A 34 -4.05 -6.82 -8.86
CA ALA A 34 -3.83 -8.05 -9.62
C ALA A 34 -3.12 -9.17 -8.85
N VAL A 35 -2.64 -8.92 -7.62
CA VAL A 35 -1.90 -9.93 -6.82
C VAL A 35 -2.82 -10.66 -5.82
N PHE A 36 -4.11 -10.31 -5.76
CA PHE A 36 -5.02 -10.77 -4.70
C PHE A 36 -5.77 -12.09 -4.98
N SER A 37 -5.70 -12.66 -6.20
CA SER A 37 -6.59 -13.76 -6.60
C SER A 37 -6.23 -15.14 -6.05
N ASP A 38 -4.97 -15.36 -5.67
CA ASP A 38 -4.47 -16.72 -5.39
C ASP A 38 -4.29 -16.98 -3.88
N ALA A 39 -4.48 -15.97 -3.03
CA ALA A 39 -4.45 -16.12 -1.59
C ALA A 39 -5.81 -16.63 -1.08
N ASP A 40 -5.87 -17.92 -0.76
CA ASP A 40 -7.10 -18.61 -0.38
C ASP A 40 -7.21 -18.85 1.14
N THR A 41 -6.09 -18.95 1.84
CA THR A 41 -6.04 -19.24 3.29
C THR A 41 -5.70 -18.00 4.14
N ALA A 42 -5.92 -18.08 5.45
CA ALA A 42 -5.51 -17.01 6.37
C ALA A 42 -3.98 -16.85 6.37
N GLU A 43 -3.26 -17.96 6.26
CA GLU A 43 -1.82 -18.04 6.13
C GLU A 43 -1.32 -17.32 4.86
N ASP A 44 -1.96 -17.55 3.71
CA ASP A 44 -1.62 -16.87 2.45
C ASP A 44 -1.87 -15.36 2.53
N LEU A 45 -2.97 -14.96 3.17
CA LEU A 45 -3.30 -13.54 3.35
C LEU A 45 -2.30 -12.84 4.27
N LEU A 46 -1.85 -13.50 5.34
CA LEU A 46 -0.81 -12.98 6.23
C LEU A 46 0.55 -12.91 5.55
N ALA A 47 0.88 -13.93 4.75
CA ALA A 47 2.09 -13.96 3.94
C ALA A 47 2.11 -12.79 2.94
N LEU A 48 0.98 -12.57 2.25
CA LEU A 48 0.83 -11.48 1.31
C LEU A 48 0.96 -10.12 2.00
N ALA A 49 0.24 -9.89 3.11
CA ALA A 49 0.35 -8.66 3.89
C ALA A 49 1.80 -8.39 4.29
N TRP A 50 2.53 -9.41 4.76
CA TRP A 50 3.92 -9.25 5.16
C TRP A 50 4.83 -8.83 3.98
N VAL A 51 4.62 -9.41 2.79
CA VAL A 51 5.38 -9.05 1.59
C VAL A 51 5.17 -7.58 1.22
N LEU A 52 3.91 -7.13 1.24
CA LEU A 52 3.55 -5.76 0.89
C LEU A 52 4.12 -4.76 1.90
N GLU A 53 4.03 -5.07 3.20
CA GLU A 53 4.64 -4.30 4.28
C GLU A 53 6.17 -4.19 4.13
N GLU A 54 6.85 -5.30 3.80
CA GLU A 54 8.29 -5.26 3.53
C GLU A 54 8.63 -4.41 2.30
N GLY A 55 7.79 -4.46 1.27
CA GLY A 55 7.92 -3.59 0.11
C GLY A 55 7.78 -2.12 0.48
N SER A 56 6.71 -1.75 1.18
CA SER A 56 6.43 -0.38 1.63
C SER A 56 7.56 0.14 2.53
N ARG A 57 8.04 -0.68 3.47
CA ARG A 57 9.21 -0.37 4.30
C ARG A 57 10.45 -0.06 3.48
N LYS A 58 10.78 -0.92 2.49
CA LYS A 58 11.93 -0.71 1.59
C LYS A 58 11.78 0.58 0.79
N PHE A 59 10.57 0.88 0.31
CA PHE A 59 10.27 2.11 -0.43
C PHE A 59 10.47 3.35 0.46
N TYR A 60 9.86 3.41 1.65
CA TYR A 60 10.00 4.53 2.57
C TYR A 60 11.45 4.73 3.05
N ALA A 61 12.17 3.65 3.32
CA ALA A 61 13.58 3.69 3.65
C ALA A 61 14.41 4.25 2.48
N GLY A 62 14.10 3.90 1.23
CA GLY A 62 14.77 4.42 0.05
C GLY A 62 14.49 5.90 -0.19
N VAL A 63 13.22 6.31 -0.07
CA VAL A 63 12.78 7.69 -0.24
C VAL A 63 13.42 8.60 0.81
N SER A 64 13.41 8.21 2.10
CA SER A 64 14.00 9.03 3.18
C SER A 64 15.49 9.32 2.98
N ARG A 65 16.25 8.44 2.30
CA ARG A 65 17.66 8.67 1.94
C ARG A 65 17.87 9.64 0.78
N SER A 66 16.83 9.88 -0.02
CA SER A 66 16.91 10.69 -1.25
C SER A 66 16.33 12.10 -1.10
N LEU A 67 15.46 12.30 -0.11
CA LEU A 67 14.82 13.58 0.15
C LEU A 67 15.78 14.58 0.79
N LYS A 68 15.57 15.87 0.51
CA LYS A 68 16.28 17.00 1.13
C LYS A 68 15.45 17.75 2.18
N ASP A 69 14.16 17.46 2.24
CA ASP A 69 13.21 18.10 3.16
C ASP A 69 13.24 17.36 4.50
N ASP A 70 13.78 17.98 5.55
CA ASP A 70 13.95 17.36 6.86
C ASP A 70 12.63 16.85 7.48
N GLY A 71 11.53 17.58 7.24
CA GLY A 71 10.21 17.17 7.72
C GLY A 71 9.73 15.90 7.03
N ALA A 72 9.93 15.82 5.72
CA ALA A 72 9.60 14.63 4.93
C ALA A 72 10.54 13.46 5.26
N VAL A 73 11.85 13.70 5.38
CA VAL A 73 12.82 12.68 5.80
C VAL A 73 12.41 12.06 7.13
N LYS A 74 12.09 12.88 8.13
CA LYS A 74 11.67 12.41 9.46
C LYS A 74 10.37 11.60 9.38
N LEU A 75 9.38 12.06 8.60
CA LEU A 75 8.13 11.32 8.44
C LEU A 75 8.37 9.96 7.77
N PHE A 76 9.16 9.89 6.70
CA PHE A 76 9.45 8.62 6.02
C PHE A 76 10.26 7.65 6.88
N GLN A 77 11.12 8.14 7.76
CA GLN A 77 11.78 7.30 8.77
C GLN A 77 10.78 6.74 9.79
N GLN A 78 9.80 7.54 10.20
CA GLN A 78 8.73 7.08 11.10
C GLN A 78 7.84 6.02 10.44
N LEU A 79 7.47 6.21 9.17
CA LEU A 79 6.71 5.23 8.39
C LEU A 79 7.51 3.93 8.24
N THR A 80 8.80 4.01 7.86
CA THR A 80 9.70 2.84 7.80
C THR A 80 9.70 2.03 9.11
N ALA A 81 9.71 2.71 10.25
CA ALA A 81 9.68 2.05 11.56
C ALA A 81 8.29 1.50 11.94
N ALA A 82 7.21 2.04 11.36
CA ALA A 82 5.86 1.52 11.54
C ALA A 82 5.69 0.21 10.76
N GLU A 83 6.09 0.17 9.48
CA GLU A 83 5.98 -1.04 8.65
C GLU A 83 6.77 -2.22 9.24
N GLU A 84 7.91 -1.96 9.89
CA GLU A 84 8.64 -3.01 10.59
C GLU A 84 7.82 -3.62 11.74
N LYS A 85 7.06 -2.79 12.47
CA LYS A 85 6.16 -3.29 13.54
C LYS A 85 4.95 -4.01 12.99
N HIS A 86 4.43 -3.58 11.85
CA HIS A 86 3.35 -4.30 11.16
C HIS A 86 3.82 -5.70 10.78
N LYS A 87 5.00 -5.81 10.16
CA LYS A 87 5.64 -7.10 9.85
C LYS A 87 5.83 -7.98 11.09
N GLU A 88 6.36 -7.43 12.18
CA GLU A 88 6.53 -8.18 13.43
C GLU A 88 5.20 -8.73 13.97
N SER A 89 4.12 -7.94 13.84
CA SER A 89 2.77 -8.34 14.24
C SER A 89 2.22 -9.46 13.36
N LEU A 90 2.44 -9.38 12.05
CA LEU A 90 2.06 -10.41 11.08
C LEU A 90 2.83 -11.72 11.30
N VAL A 91 4.13 -11.65 11.56
CA VAL A 91 4.96 -12.83 11.88
C VAL A 91 4.46 -13.55 13.12
N ARG A 92 4.14 -12.78 14.16
CA ARG A 92 3.59 -13.33 15.42
C ARG A 92 2.27 -14.03 15.16
N LEU A 93 1.35 -13.38 14.45
CA LEU A 93 0.03 -13.95 14.17
C LEU A 93 0.12 -15.22 13.33
N TYR A 94 0.95 -15.21 12.28
CA TYR A 94 1.15 -16.40 11.47
C TYR A 94 1.66 -17.59 12.28
N GLY A 95 2.63 -17.36 13.18
CA GLY A 95 3.16 -18.40 14.06
C GLY A 95 2.10 -19.01 14.98
N GLU A 96 1.15 -18.20 15.43
CA GLU A 96 0.04 -18.64 16.27
C GLU A 96 -1.00 -19.45 15.51
N ILE A 97 -1.27 -19.13 14.23
CA ILE A 97 -2.24 -19.83 13.39
C ILE A 97 -1.66 -21.13 12.84
N SER A 98 -0.47 -21.07 12.23
CA SER A 98 0.13 -22.21 11.54
C SER A 98 0.87 -23.18 12.47
N GLY A 99 1.15 -22.77 13.72
CA GLY A 99 1.98 -23.52 14.65
C GLY A 99 3.45 -23.63 14.23
N SER A 100 3.86 -22.92 13.16
CA SER A 100 5.21 -22.90 12.62
C SER A 100 5.65 -21.45 12.41
N PRO A 101 6.95 -21.12 12.49
CA PRO A 101 7.40 -19.80 12.05
C PRO A 101 7.00 -19.59 10.59
N LEU A 102 6.75 -18.33 10.20
CA LEU A 102 6.58 -17.97 8.79
C LEU A 102 7.68 -18.67 7.97
N PRO A 103 7.34 -19.41 6.91
CA PRO A 103 8.35 -19.96 6.02
C PRO A 103 9.21 -18.77 5.56
N VAL A 104 10.50 -18.85 5.87
CA VAL A 104 11.46 -17.79 5.57
C VAL A 104 11.34 -17.49 4.09
N PHE A 105 10.87 -16.29 3.76
CA PHE A 105 10.45 -15.85 2.42
C PHE A 105 11.62 -15.71 1.42
N SER A 106 12.67 -16.54 1.49
CA SER A 106 13.73 -16.53 0.48
C SER A 106 13.21 -16.80 -0.94
N GLU A 107 12.02 -17.40 -1.07
CA GLU A 107 11.37 -17.67 -2.35
C GLU A 107 10.49 -16.52 -2.88
N LEU A 108 9.90 -15.70 -2.00
CA LEU A 108 9.15 -14.49 -2.42
C LEU A 108 10.03 -13.24 -2.52
N GLU A 109 11.23 -13.27 -1.92
CA GLU A 109 12.30 -12.29 -2.12
C GLU A 109 12.95 -12.32 -3.52
N GLY A 110 12.66 -13.35 -4.34
CA GLY A 110 13.21 -13.48 -5.70
C GLY A 110 12.65 -12.50 -6.72
N SER A 111 11.58 -11.77 -6.39
CA SER A 111 11.11 -10.62 -7.16
C SER A 111 11.65 -9.34 -6.53
N GLU A 112 11.74 -8.23 -7.27
CA GLU A 112 12.26 -6.92 -6.78
C GLU A 112 11.47 -6.30 -5.59
N GLY A 113 10.65 -7.08 -4.89
CA GLY A 113 9.73 -6.70 -3.82
C GLY A 113 8.50 -6.02 -4.41
N LEU A 114 7.33 -6.38 -3.90
CA LEU A 114 6.10 -5.63 -4.16
C LEU A 114 5.76 -4.83 -2.91
N MET A 115 5.50 -3.54 -3.09
CA MET A 115 4.89 -2.69 -2.07
C MET A 115 3.37 -2.60 -2.31
N GLU A 116 2.68 -1.94 -1.38
CA GLU A 116 1.22 -1.81 -1.39
C GLU A 116 0.64 -1.36 -2.75
N GLY A 117 -0.54 -1.87 -3.10
CA GLY A 117 -1.08 -1.68 -4.45
C GLY A 117 -0.34 -2.44 -5.56
N GLY A 118 0.52 -3.41 -5.22
CA GLY A 118 1.15 -4.34 -6.16
C GLY A 118 2.26 -3.71 -7.01
N ILE A 119 2.87 -2.64 -6.53
CA ILE A 119 3.90 -1.91 -7.28
C ILE A 119 5.29 -2.49 -6.95
N PRO A 120 6.14 -2.78 -7.95
CA PRO A 120 7.52 -3.15 -7.67
C PRO A 120 8.28 -2.03 -6.95
N VAL A 121 8.99 -2.36 -5.87
CA VAL A 121 9.74 -1.37 -5.06
C VAL A 121 10.74 -0.61 -5.93
N GLY A 122 11.44 -1.32 -6.84
CA GLY A 122 12.36 -0.71 -7.80
C GLY A 122 11.69 0.34 -8.69
N ALA A 123 10.47 0.06 -9.16
CA ALA A 123 9.70 1.00 -9.98
C ALA A 123 9.27 2.24 -9.16
N GLY A 124 8.79 2.04 -7.93
CA GLY A 124 8.44 3.14 -7.02
C GLY A 124 9.63 4.04 -6.70
N LEU A 125 10.78 3.46 -6.35
CA LEU A 125 12.01 4.22 -6.07
C LEU A 125 12.54 4.93 -7.32
N SER A 126 12.49 4.28 -8.48
CA SER A 126 12.92 4.89 -9.75
C SER A 126 12.05 6.10 -10.10
N TRP A 127 10.73 5.98 -9.94
CA TRP A 127 9.80 7.09 -10.10
C TRP A 127 10.12 8.24 -9.13
N ALA A 128 10.35 7.93 -7.85
CA ALA A 128 10.58 8.94 -6.81
C ALA A 128 11.87 9.76 -7.01
N LYS A 129 12.89 9.24 -7.71
CA LYS A 129 14.19 9.93 -7.92
C LYS A 129 14.07 11.34 -8.52
N ASN A 130 13.07 11.55 -9.38
CA ASN A 130 12.86 12.81 -10.09
C ASN A 130 11.66 13.59 -9.55
N LYS A 131 11.26 13.33 -8.30
CA LYS A 131 10.03 13.86 -7.71
C LYS A 131 10.32 14.70 -6.48
N GLY A 132 9.52 15.75 -6.31
CA GLY A 132 9.54 16.57 -5.10
C GLY A 132 8.86 15.87 -3.92
N ALA A 133 9.12 16.36 -2.71
CA ALA A 133 8.50 15.84 -1.49
C ALA A 133 6.96 15.80 -1.59
N ARG A 134 6.34 16.81 -2.20
CA ARG A 134 4.89 16.86 -2.41
C ARG A 134 4.34 15.66 -3.20
N GLU A 135 4.95 15.36 -4.34
CA GLU A 135 4.52 14.26 -5.21
C GLU A 135 4.73 12.91 -4.53
N ILE A 136 5.83 12.76 -3.81
CA ILE A 136 6.14 11.54 -3.05
C ILE A 136 5.13 11.37 -1.90
N LEU A 137 4.79 12.43 -1.17
CA LEU A 137 3.77 12.37 -0.11
C LEU A 137 2.40 11.95 -0.67
N GLN A 138 1.98 12.52 -1.80
CA GLN A 138 0.73 12.14 -2.47
C GLN A 138 0.75 10.69 -2.92
N PHE A 139 1.88 10.22 -3.45
CA PHE A 139 2.03 8.82 -3.83
C PHE A 139 1.92 7.90 -2.61
N SER A 140 2.64 8.20 -1.53
CA SER A 140 2.54 7.42 -0.29
C SER A 140 1.12 7.42 0.28
N MET A 141 0.37 8.53 0.20
CA MET A 141 -1.04 8.52 0.61
C MET A 141 -1.89 7.53 -0.21
N ALA A 142 -1.61 7.36 -1.51
CA ALA A 142 -2.28 6.34 -2.30
C ALA A 142 -1.91 4.92 -1.84
N MET A 143 -0.65 4.69 -1.49
CA MET A 143 -0.15 3.42 -0.96
C MET A 143 -0.84 3.05 0.37
N GLU A 144 -0.83 3.97 1.33
CA GLU A 144 -1.48 3.81 2.63
C GLU A 144 -3.00 3.62 2.50
N THR A 145 -3.63 4.27 1.51
CA THR A 145 -5.06 4.06 1.23
C THR A 145 -5.33 2.64 0.69
N ASN A 146 -4.43 2.12 -0.14
CA ASN A 146 -4.54 0.74 -0.65
C ASN A 146 -4.37 -0.27 0.49
N ALA A 147 -3.38 -0.07 1.37
CA ALA A 147 -3.14 -0.90 2.55
C ALA A 147 -4.36 -0.88 3.49
N TYR A 148 -4.89 0.31 3.76
CA TYR A 148 -6.10 0.48 4.58
C TYR A 148 -7.29 -0.33 4.03
N ASP A 149 -7.60 -0.17 2.74
CA ASP A 149 -8.70 -0.88 2.09
C ASP A 149 -8.45 -2.40 2.04
N LEU A 150 -7.20 -2.82 1.78
CA LEU A 150 -6.80 -4.22 1.81
C LEU A 150 -7.09 -4.85 3.17
N TYR A 151 -6.65 -4.22 4.26
CA TYR A 151 -6.85 -4.76 5.59
C TYR A 151 -8.32 -4.80 6.00
N LEU A 152 -9.12 -3.80 5.62
CA LEU A 152 -10.57 -3.85 5.81
C LEU A 152 -11.22 -5.04 5.08
N LYS A 153 -10.73 -5.37 3.87
CA LYS A 153 -11.20 -6.53 3.09
C LYS A 153 -10.73 -7.87 3.66
N MET A 154 -9.59 -7.90 4.37
CA MET A 154 -9.05 -9.11 5.01
C MET A 154 -9.76 -9.47 6.31
N ILE A 155 -10.23 -8.48 7.10
CA ILE A 155 -10.95 -8.71 8.36
C ILE A 155 -12.07 -9.77 8.25
N PRO A 156 -13.04 -9.68 7.30
CA PRO A 156 -14.12 -10.67 7.21
C PRO A 156 -13.66 -12.04 6.65
N ARG A 157 -12.43 -12.14 6.15
CA ARG A 157 -11.84 -13.40 5.65
C ARG A 157 -11.13 -14.19 6.75
N MET A 158 -10.96 -13.60 7.93
CA MET A 158 -10.32 -14.26 9.07
C MET A 158 -11.29 -15.22 9.75
N THR A 159 -10.78 -16.40 10.14
CA THR A 159 -11.57 -17.47 10.76
C THR A 159 -11.78 -17.28 12.26
N ASP A 160 -11.05 -16.36 12.89
CA ASP A 160 -11.10 -16.11 14.33
C ASP A 160 -10.99 -14.61 14.67
N GLU A 161 -11.50 -14.25 15.85
CA GLU A 161 -11.55 -12.85 16.31
C GLU A 161 -10.16 -12.24 16.56
N LYS A 162 -9.15 -13.06 16.88
CA LYS A 162 -7.81 -12.56 17.18
C LYS A 162 -7.14 -12.11 15.89
N SER A 163 -7.19 -12.92 14.85
CA SER A 163 -6.68 -12.59 13.51
C SER A 163 -7.39 -11.37 12.93
N ALA A 164 -8.72 -11.32 13.04
CA ALA A 164 -9.51 -10.17 12.62
C ALA A 164 -9.10 -8.87 13.35
N ARG A 165 -8.76 -8.97 14.63
CA ARG A 165 -8.31 -7.83 15.44
C ARG A 165 -6.95 -7.29 14.98
N VAL A 166 -6.02 -8.15 14.58
CA VAL A 166 -4.70 -7.70 14.08
C VAL A 166 -4.88 -6.87 12.80
N PHE A 167 -5.64 -7.37 11.82
CA PHE A 167 -5.93 -6.60 10.60
C PHE A 167 -6.71 -5.32 10.86
N LYS A 168 -7.60 -5.30 11.86
CA LYS A 168 -8.25 -4.07 12.30
C LYS A 168 -7.25 -3.05 12.85
N THR A 169 -6.29 -3.50 13.67
CA THR A 169 -5.23 -2.63 14.19
C THR A 169 -4.38 -2.07 13.06
N LEU A 170 -3.92 -2.90 12.12
CA LEU A 170 -3.15 -2.45 10.95
C LEU A 170 -3.92 -1.38 10.16
N ALA A 171 -5.20 -1.62 9.85
CA ALA A 171 -6.03 -0.62 9.19
C ALA A 171 -6.16 0.70 9.98
N GLU A 172 -6.26 0.64 11.32
CA GLU A 172 -6.27 1.85 12.15
C GLU A 172 -4.91 2.58 12.13
N GLU A 173 -3.80 1.86 12.05
CA GLU A 173 -2.44 2.40 11.91
C GLU A 173 -2.23 3.08 10.55
N GLU A 174 -2.66 2.47 9.43
CA GLU A 174 -2.58 3.10 8.09
C GLU A 174 -3.41 4.37 8.00
N LYS A 175 -4.59 4.38 8.64
CA LYS A 175 -5.38 5.60 8.77
C LYS A 175 -4.61 6.69 9.53
N GLY A 176 -3.83 6.32 10.54
CA GLY A 176 -2.93 7.21 11.25
C GLY A 176 -1.76 7.70 10.39
N HIS A 177 -1.23 6.88 9.49
CA HIS A 177 -0.22 7.26 8.51
C HIS A 177 -0.76 8.31 7.53
N LEU A 178 -1.96 8.09 7.01
CA LEU A 178 -2.67 9.05 6.14
C LEU A 178 -2.83 10.43 6.80
N ASP A 179 -3.20 10.48 8.08
CA ASP A 179 -3.30 11.76 8.82
C ASP A 179 -1.96 12.49 8.91
N LYS A 180 -0.87 11.77 9.21
CA LYS A 180 0.49 12.35 9.28
C LYS A 180 0.96 12.85 7.91
N LEU A 181 0.74 12.07 6.86
CA LEU A 181 1.05 12.43 5.48
C LEU A 181 0.26 13.67 5.04
N GLY A 182 -1.04 13.69 5.32
CA GLY A 182 -1.93 14.82 5.00
C GLY A 182 -1.49 16.11 5.69
N LYS A 183 -1.22 16.07 7.00
CA LYS A 183 -0.71 17.23 7.76
C LYS A 183 0.59 17.78 7.18
N LEU A 184 1.51 16.90 6.77
CA LEU A 184 2.79 17.32 6.19
C LEU A 184 2.61 17.88 4.77
N LEU A 185 1.67 17.33 4.01
CA LEU A 185 1.30 17.80 2.68
C LEU A 185 0.70 19.21 2.74
N GLU A 186 -0.23 19.48 3.67
CA GLU A 186 -0.85 20.80 3.87
C GLU A 186 0.18 21.90 4.16
N GLN A 187 1.24 21.58 4.91
CA GLN A 187 2.35 22.53 5.18
C GLN A 187 3.20 22.85 3.93
N ARG A 188 3.00 22.11 2.83
CA ARG A 188 3.70 22.25 1.54
C ARG A 188 2.75 22.68 0.41
N VAL A 189 1.53 23.11 0.75
CA VAL A 189 0.57 23.72 -0.17
C VAL A 189 0.76 25.22 -0.21
#